data_AF-A0A7L4K6K5-F1
#
_entry.id   AF-A0A7L4K6K5-F1
#
_cell.length_a   1.000
_cell.length_b   1.000
_cell.length_c   1.000
_cell.angle_alpha   90.00
_cell.angle_beta   90.00
_cell.angle_gamma   90.00
#
_symmetry.space_group_name_H-M   'P 1'
#
loop_
_entity.id
_entity.type
_entity.pdbx_description
1 polymer ?
#
loop_
_entity_poly.entity_id
_entity_poly.type
_entity_poly.pdbx_seq_one_letter_code
_entity_poly.pdbx_strand_id
1 'polypeptide(L)'
;QLSSRSSTSTKTSERKLIWLGCFCCVSGDDLSKNLPKDFTYLPLFLANGAEKYTSIIGSWFQTTFDCCFRRLAISPFNLSWMVAMWTACKVGQTASATELVFSVPGLPHPLDISYAIHPEDAKALWDTVQKSPGEIMQEEVDVFMDCLYSHFHRHFKIHLSATKLVKVSTAIASAHCNGTIKFLKSEHLMGVLMLLTELAISQIE
;
A
#
# COMPACT_ATOMS: atom_id res chain seq x y z
N GLN A 1 -43.36 -31.85 -24.31
CA GLN A 1 -43.49 -31.43 -22.89
C GLN A 1 -42.97 -30.01 -22.78
N LEU A 2 -43.84 -29.07 -22.41
CA LEU A 2 -43.52 -27.68 -22.09
C LEU A 2 -43.28 -27.53 -20.57
N SER A 3 -42.57 -26.46 -20.21
CA SER A 3 -42.31 -25.92 -18.85
C SER A 3 -41.06 -26.53 -18.19
N SER A 4 -40.01 -25.76 -17.89
CA SER A 4 -40.07 -24.61 -16.99
C SER A 4 -39.24 -23.41 -17.47
N ARG A 5 -39.89 -22.24 -17.47
CA ARG A 5 -39.25 -20.93 -17.57
C ARG A 5 -38.27 -20.76 -16.42
N SER A 6 -37.03 -20.41 -16.71
CA SER A 6 -36.10 -19.88 -15.73
C SER A 6 -36.70 -18.60 -15.13
N SER A 7 -36.73 -18.55 -13.80
CA SER A 7 -37.14 -17.39 -13.04
C SER A 7 -36.32 -16.19 -13.45
N THR A 8 -37.01 -15.15 -13.90
CA THR A 8 -36.51 -13.80 -14.03
C THR A 8 -35.84 -13.39 -12.71
N SER A 9 -34.52 -13.24 -12.76
CA SER A 9 -33.75 -12.53 -11.74
C SER A 9 -34.41 -11.16 -11.51
N THR A 10 -35.01 -11.00 -10.34
CA THR A 10 -35.50 -9.72 -9.84
C THR A 10 -34.30 -8.76 -9.84
N LYS A 11 -34.34 -7.76 -10.72
CA LYS A 11 -33.49 -6.57 -10.64
C LYS A 11 -33.78 -5.86 -9.33
N THR A 12 -33.18 -6.31 -8.23
CA THR A 12 -32.96 -5.49 -7.05
C THR A 12 -32.20 -4.28 -7.57
N SER A 13 -32.79 -3.09 -7.48
CA SER A 13 -32.09 -1.85 -7.75
C SER A 13 -30.90 -1.79 -6.80
N GLU A 14 -29.72 -2.20 -7.26
CA GLU A 14 -28.50 -2.18 -6.47
C GLU A 14 -28.30 -0.75 -5.98
N ARG A 15 -28.44 -0.55 -4.66
CA ARG A 15 -28.12 0.73 -4.04
C ARG A 15 -26.66 1.03 -4.37
N LYS A 16 -26.43 2.03 -5.23
CA LYS A 16 -25.09 2.43 -5.63
C LYS A 16 -24.32 2.88 -4.39
N LEU A 17 -23.25 2.18 -4.03
CA LEU A 17 -22.34 2.60 -2.98
C LEU A 17 -21.66 3.91 -3.41
N ILE A 18 -21.90 4.98 -2.66
CA ILE A 18 -21.34 6.31 -2.96
C ILE A 18 -20.02 6.53 -2.19
N TRP A 19 -19.93 6.00 -0.97
CA TRP A 19 -18.76 6.10 -0.11
C TRP A 19 -18.83 5.04 0.99
N LEU A 20 -17.68 4.49 1.38
CA LEU A 20 -17.50 3.56 2.49
C LEU A 20 -16.35 4.03 3.37
N GLY A 21 -16.55 3.98 4.68
CA GLY A 21 -15.53 4.22 5.68
C GLY A 21 -15.45 3.04 6.64
N CYS A 22 -14.25 2.64 7.02
CA CYS A 22 -14.02 1.55 7.96
C CYS A 22 -12.85 1.88 8.89
N PHE A 23 -13.10 1.84 10.20
CA PHE A 23 -12.02 1.85 11.17
C PHE A 23 -11.43 0.44 11.27
N CYS A 24 -10.11 0.37 11.17
CA CYS A 24 -9.34 -0.85 11.30
C CYS A 24 -8.23 -0.59 12.30
N CYS A 25 -8.02 -1.53 13.22
CA CYS A 25 -6.84 -1.52 14.09
C CYS A 25 -6.33 -2.95 14.14
N VAL A 26 -5.13 -3.17 13.61
CA VAL A 26 -4.45 -4.47 13.66
C VAL A 26 -3.19 -4.28 14.48
N SER A 27 -3.04 -5.09 15.54
CA SER A 27 -1.92 -5.08 16.48
C SER A 27 -1.67 -3.75 17.23
N GLY A 28 -2.70 -2.91 17.37
CA GLY A 28 -2.57 -1.62 18.05
C GLY A 28 -2.14 -1.72 19.52
N ASP A 29 -2.57 -2.76 20.23
CA ASP A 29 -2.26 -2.93 21.67
C ASP A 29 -0.76 -3.18 21.90
N ASP A 30 -0.12 -4.00 21.08
CA ASP A 30 1.31 -4.32 21.19
C ASP A 30 2.21 -3.13 20.81
N LEU A 31 1.73 -2.29 19.86
CA LEU A 31 2.43 -1.12 19.35
C LEU A 31 2.18 0.15 20.17
N SER A 32 1.17 0.14 21.04
CA SER A 32 0.74 1.29 21.87
C SER A 32 1.78 1.75 22.90
N LYS A 33 2.78 0.92 23.22
CA LYS A 33 3.85 1.25 24.19
C LYS A 33 4.67 2.49 23.79
N ASN A 34 4.66 2.85 22.51
CA ASN A 34 5.37 4.01 21.97
C ASN A 34 4.51 5.28 21.89
N LEU A 35 3.24 5.24 22.34
CA LEU A 35 2.33 6.38 22.29
C LEU A 35 2.42 7.25 23.56
N PRO A 36 2.13 8.57 23.47
CA PRO A 36 1.99 9.42 24.64
C PRO A 36 0.94 8.87 25.62
N LYS A 37 1.14 9.08 26.93
CA LYS A 37 0.24 8.55 27.98
C LYS A 37 -1.21 9.05 27.86
N ASP A 38 -1.40 10.22 27.27
CA ASP A 38 -2.70 10.85 27.10
C ASP A 38 -3.41 10.41 25.80
N PHE A 39 -2.73 9.63 24.96
CA PHE A 39 -3.25 9.18 23.69
C PHE A 39 -4.14 7.95 23.85
N THR A 40 -5.41 8.06 23.46
CA THR A 40 -6.42 7.03 23.76
C THR A 40 -6.48 5.92 22.70
N TYR A 41 -6.52 6.26 21.41
CA TYR A 41 -6.64 5.28 20.30
C TYR A 41 -6.14 5.83 18.96
N LEU A 42 -5.45 5.00 18.16
CA LEU A 42 -5.07 5.28 16.77
C LEU A 42 -5.70 4.25 15.83
N PRO A 43 -6.99 4.37 15.49
CA PRO A 43 -7.56 3.50 14.49
C PRO A 43 -7.13 4.00 13.10
N LEU A 44 -6.63 3.11 12.24
CA LEU A 44 -6.53 3.40 10.82
C LEU A 44 -7.93 3.57 10.25
N PHE A 45 -8.13 4.60 9.44
CA PHE A 45 -9.40 4.81 8.76
C PHE A 45 -9.24 4.57 7.25
N LEU A 46 -9.84 3.49 6.77
CA LEU A 46 -9.90 3.18 5.34
C LEU A 46 -11.14 3.83 4.74
N ALA A 47 -10.94 4.64 3.70
CA ALA A 47 -12.02 5.27 2.96
C ALA A 47 -12.00 4.82 1.49
N ASN A 48 -13.18 4.47 0.95
CA ASN A 48 -13.37 4.19 -0.46
C ASN A 48 -14.51 5.07 -1.00
N GLY A 49 -14.18 6.03 -1.85
CA GLY A 49 -15.12 6.96 -2.44
C GLY A 49 -14.43 8.26 -2.84
N ALA A 50 -15.21 9.24 -3.29
CA ALA A 50 -14.66 10.54 -3.69
C ALA A 50 -14.08 11.31 -2.50
N GLU A 51 -12.93 11.94 -2.69
CA GLU A 51 -12.19 12.64 -1.63
C GLU A 51 -13.04 13.68 -0.89
N LYS A 52 -13.90 14.41 -1.63
CA LYS A 52 -14.82 15.39 -1.03
C LYS A 52 -15.66 14.81 0.11
N TYR A 53 -16.11 13.56 0.01
CA TYR A 53 -16.92 12.91 1.05
C TYR A 53 -16.04 12.49 2.23
N THR A 54 -14.85 11.97 1.96
CA THR A 54 -13.85 11.67 2.99
C THR A 54 -13.47 12.92 3.78
N SER A 55 -13.28 14.07 3.12
CA SER A 55 -12.98 15.34 3.79
C SER A 55 -14.13 15.81 4.67
N ILE A 56 -15.38 15.76 4.20
CA ILE A 56 -16.57 16.13 5.00
C ILE A 56 -16.63 15.28 6.27
N ILE A 57 -16.46 13.97 6.14
CA ILE A 57 -16.54 13.05 7.27
C ILE A 57 -15.35 13.22 8.22
N GLY A 58 -14.15 13.44 7.69
CA GLY A 58 -12.95 13.76 8.47
C GLY A 58 -13.09 15.06 9.27
N SER A 59 -13.67 16.11 8.68
CA SER A 59 -13.97 17.36 9.41
C SER A 59 -15.01 17.15 10.51
N TRP A 60 -16.03 16.33 10.25
CA TRP A 60 -17.01 15.96 11.27
C TRP A 60 -16.38 15.18 12.43
N PHE A 61 -15.49 14.21 12.16
CA PHE A 61 -14.76 13.50 13.20
C PHE A 61 -13.95 14.45 14.09
N GLN A 62 -13.17 15.35 13.48
CA GLN A 62 -12.34 16.32 14.21
C GLN A 62 -13.20 17.24 15.09
N THR A 63 -14.35 17.69 14.59
CA THR A 63 -15.26 18.59 15.34
C THR A 63 -15.99 17.86 16.47
N THR A 64 -16.29 16.57 16.30
CA THR A 64 -17.13 15.81 17.23
C THR A 64 -16.33 15.12 18.34
N PHE A 65 -15.11 14.68 18.04
CA PHE A 65 -14.33 13.80 18.94
C PHE A 65 -13.01 14.40 19.41
N ASP A 66 -12.78 15.71 19.21
CA ASP A 66 -11.51 16.38 19.54
C ASP A 66 -10.29 15.56 19.09
N CYS A 67 -10.36 15.08 17.85
CA CYS A 67 -9.38 14.16 17.30
C CYS A 67 -8.65 14.77 16.12
N CYS A 68 -7.57 14.10 15.70
CA CYS A 68 -6.84 14.44 14.49
C CYS A 68 -7.24 13.46 13.39
N PHE A 69 -7.75 13.97 12.26
CA PHE A 69 -8.05 13.15 11.09
C PHE A 69 -7.14 13.56 9.94
N ARG A 70 -6.15 12.73 9.64
CA ARG A 70 -5.13 13.02 8.62
C ARG A 70 -4.93 11.83 7.70
N ARG A 71 -4.59 12.17 6.46
CA ARG A 71 -4.19 11.21 5.44
C ARG A 71 -2.80 10.68 5.78
N LEU A 72 -2.65 9.35 5.79
CA LEU A 72 -1.37 8.69 6.04
C LEU A 72 -0.44 8.87 4.83
N ALA A 73 0.58 9.71 4.94
CA ALA A 73 1.59 9.85 3.90
C ALA A 73 2.57 8.67 3.98
N ILE A 74 3.03 8.18 2.83
CA ILE A 74 3.99 7.06 2.78
C ILE A 74 5.26 7.57 2.11
N SER A 75 6.37 7.56 2.84
CA SER A 75 7.66 8.02 2.33
C SER A 75 8.22 7.05 1.27
N PRO A 76 9.13 7.50 0.38
CA PRO A 76 9.86 6.62 -0.52
C PRO A 76 10.56 5.46 0.21
N PHE A 77 11.09 5.74 1.40
CA PHE A 77 11.69 4.74 2.28
C PHE A 77 10.67 3.64 2.66
N ASN A 78 9.49 4.03 3.15
CA ASN A 78 8.46 3.07 3.53
C ASN A 78 7.89 2.31 2.33
N LEU A 79 7.85 2.95 1.15
CA LEU A 79 7.49 2.28 -0.10
C LEU A 79 8.51 1.20 -0.49
N SER A 80 9.81 1.44 -0.31
CA SER A 80 10.87 0.43 -0.52
C SER A 80 10.71 -0.77 0.41
N TRP A 81 10.39 -0.51 1.68
CA TRP A 81 10.06 -1.57 2.65
C TRP A 81 8.83 -2.37 2.23
N MET A 82 7.74 -1.67 1.85
CA MET A 82 6.50 -2.32 1.41
C MET A 82 6.75 -3.26 0.23
N VAL A 83 7.48 -2.84 -0.80
CA VAL A 83 7.74 -3.72 -1.95
C VAL A 83 8.60 -4.92 -1.56
N ALA A 84 9.65 -4.74 -0.75
CA ALA A 84 10.49 -5.84 -0.29
C ALA A 84 9.68 -6.87 0.53
N MET A 85 8.91 -6.42 1.52
CA MET A 85 8.05 -7.27 2.35
C MET A 85 7.01 -8.02 1.52
N TRP A 86 6.38 -7.35 0.55
CA TRP A 86 5.35 -7.98 -0.26
C TRP A 86 5.93 -8.91 -1.34
N THR A 87 7.13 -8.64 -1.84
CA THR A 87 7.84 -9.56 -2.72
C THR A 87 8.34 -10.79 -1.97
N ALA A 88 8.69 -10.66 -0.68
CA ALA A 88 9.10 -11.81 0.14
C ALA A 88 7.98 -12.86 0.32
N CYS A 89 6.73 -12.43 0.28
CA CYS A 89 5.56 -13.28 0.44
C CYS A 89 5.37 -14.28 -0.71
N LYS A 90 4.94 -15.49 -0.38
CA LYS A 90 4.61 -16.53 -1.37
C LYS A 90 3.26 -16.23 -1.99
N VAL A 91 3.23 -16.01 -3.31
CA VAL A 91 1.99 -15.82 -4.07
C VAL A 91 1.82 -16.97 -5.06
N GLY A 92 0.58 -17.37 -5.35
CA GLY A 92 0.27 -18.41 -6.35
C GLY A 92 0.65 -18.01 -7.79
N GLN A 93 0.61 -19.00 -8.70
CA GLN A 93 1.15 -18.95 -10.08
C GLN A 93 0.56 -17.88 -11.04
N THR A 94 -0.39 -17.05 -10.60
CA THR A 94 -1.02 -15.98 -11.39
C THR A 94 -0.82 -14.62 -10.74
N ALA A 95 0.44 -14.29 -10.46
CA ALA A 95 0.82 -13.03 -9.84
C ALA A 95 0.89 -11.89 -10.88
N SER A 96 0.38 -10.71 -10.54
CA SER A 96 0.62 -9.49 -11.33
C SER A 96 2.06 -9.03 -11.19
N ALA A 97 2.56 -8.30 -12.19
CA ALA A 97 3.90 -7.71 -12.16
C ALA A 97 4.16 -6.88 -10.90
N THR A 98 5.40 -6.92 -10.43
CA THR A 98 5.91 -5.96 -9.44
C THR A 98 6.20 -4.65 -10.17
N GLU A 99 5.51 -3.57 -9.82
CA GLU A 99 5.62 -2.27 -10.46
C GLU A 99 6.11 -1.22 -9.45
N LEU A 100 7.18 -0.52 -9.82
CA LEU A 100 7.71 0.65 -9.14
C LEU A 100 7.45 1.88 -10.00
N VAL A 101 6.80 2.90 -9.45
CA VAL A 101 6.53 4.16 -10.17
C VAL A 101 7.28 5.30 -9.51
N PHE A 102 8.03 6.02 -10.32
CA PHE A 102 8.85 7.14 -9.92
C PHE A 102 8.35 8.43 -10.55
N SER A 103 8.33 9.52 -9.80
CA SER A 103 8.03 10.84 -10.32
C SER A 103 9.30 11.67 -10.48
N VAL A 104 9.43 12.34 -11.62
CA VAL A 104 10.62 13.14 -11.96
C VAL A 104 10.45 14.56 -11.43
N PRO A 105 11.28 15.01 -10.46
CA PRO A 105 11.16 16.35 -9.90
C PRO A 105 11.66 17.44 -10.88
N GLY A 106 11.17 18.66 -10.71
CA GLY A 106 11.72 19.85 -11.39
C GLY A 106 11.28 20.05 -12.85
N LEU A 107 10.30 19.28 -13.33
CA LEU A 107 9.74 19.45 -14.68
C LEU A 107 8.48 20.34 -14.66
N PRO A 108 8.23 21.11 -15.74
CA PRO A 108 7.03 21.95 -15.86
C PRO A 108 5.73 21.12 -15.99
N HIS A 109 5.85 19.87 -16.42
CA HIS A 109 4.74 18.92 -16.52
C HIS A 109 5.08 17.66 -15.73
N PRO A 110 4.12 17.04 -15.03
CA PRO A 110 4.34 15.78 -14.33
C PRO A 110 4.81 14.70 -15.31
N LEU A 111 5.92 14.06 -14.99
CA LEU A 111 6.44 12.92 -15.72
C LEU A 111 6.70 11.80 -14.71
N ASP A 112 6.04 10.67 -14.93
CA ASP A 112 6.24 9.47 -14.14
C ASP A 112 6.88 8.37 -14.99
N ILE A 113 7.79 7.62 -14.38
CA ILE A 113 8.47 6.46 -14.95
C ILE A 113 7.93 5.23 -14.24
N SER A 114 7.31 4.32 -14.99
CA SER A 114 6.91 3.01 -14.48
C SER A 114 7.95 1.95 -14.83
N TYR A 115 8.42 1.22 -13.82
CA TYR A 115 9.30 0.08 -13.96
C TYR A 115 8.55 -1.18 -13.49
N ALA A 116 8.12 -1.99 -14.45
CA ALA A 116 7.44 -3.26 -14.21
C ALA A 116 8.41 -4.45 -14.35
N ILE A 117 8.34 -5.37 -13.39
CA ILE A 117 9.21 -6.54 -13.25
C ILE A 117 8.31 -7.77 -13.11
N HIS A 118 8.68 -8.86 -13.78
CA HIS A 118 7.98 -10.12 -13.61
C HIS A 118 8.05 -10.57 -12.14
N PRO A 119 6.96 -11.04 -11.51
CA PRO A 119 6.95 -11.29 -10.08
C PRO A 119 7.95 -12.37 -9.66
N GLU A 120 8.17 -13.39 -10.50
CA GLU A 120 9.16 -14.45 -10.32
C GLU A 120 10.59 -13.92 -10.33
N ASP A 121 10.90 -12.95 -11.20
CA ASP A 121 12.23 -12.34 -11.25
C ASP A 121 12.48 -11.46 -10.02
N ALA A 122 11.47 -10.68 -9.61
CA ALA A 122 11.54 -9.89 -8.39
C ALA A 122 11.70 -10.79 -7.16
N LYS A 123 10.98 -11.92 -7.11
CA LYS A 123 11.09 -12.91 -6.05
C LYS A 123 12.46 -13.60 -6.04
N ALA A 124 12.94 -14.03 -7.21
CA ALA A 124 14.25 -14.66 -7.33
C ALA A 124 15.37 -13.70 -6.89
N LEU A 125 15.29 -12.43 -7.28
CA LEU A 125 16.23 -11.41 -6.81
C LEU A 125 16.15 -11.27 -5.29
N TRP A 126 14.94 -11.12 -4.72
CA TRP A 126 14.76 -11.02 -3.28
C TRP A 126 15.37 -12.23 -2.53
N ASP A 127 15.14 -13.44 -3.02
CA ASP A 127 15.64 -14.68 -2.42
C ASP A 127 17.18 -14.79 -2.44
N THR A 128 17.86 -14.06 -3.33
CA THR A 128 19.34 -13.95 -3.33
C THR A 128 19.87 -12.92 -2.33
N VAL A 129 19.06 -11.93 -1.97
CA VAL A 129 19.43 -10.84 -1.05
C VAL A 129 19.14 -11.23 0.40
N GLN A 130 18.03 -11.92 0.63
CA GLN A 130 17.60 -12.35 1.96
C GLN A 130 18.57 -13.37 2.56
N LYS A 131 19.14 -13.04 3.72
CA LYS A 131 20.08 -13.90 4.45
C LYS A 131 19.35 -14.85 5.40
N SER A 132 18.29 -14.35 6.04
CA SER A 132 17.52 -15.08 7.06
C SER A 132 16.03 -15.07 6.72
N PRO A 133 15.39 -16.24 6.54
CA PRO A 133 13.95 -16.30 6.32
C PRO A 133 13.17 -15.76 7.52
N GLY A 134 12.26 -14.82 7.28
CA GLY A 134 11.28 -14.34 8.28
C GLY A 134 11.66 -13.03 8.98
N GLU A 135 12.92 -12.62 8.92
CA GLU A 135 13.36 -11.29 9.34
C GLU A 135 13.82 -10.52 8.09
N ILE A 136 13.46 -9.25 8.02
CA ILE A 136 13.88 -8.36 6.93
C ILE A 136 14.66 -7.22 7.54
N MET A 137 15.93 -7.08 7.14
CA MET A 137 16.81 -6.01 7.60
C MET A 137 16.86 -4.85 6.61
N GLN A 138 17.16 -3.64 7.10
CA GLN A 138 17.30 -2.45 6.27
C GLN A 138 18.32 -2.66 5.14
N GLU A 139 19.45 -3.29 5.45
CA GLU A 139 20.52 -3.53 4.48
C GLU A 139 20.06 -4.45 3.34
N GLU A 140 19.14 -5.39 3.62
CA GLU A 140 18.57 -6.27 2.59
C GLU A 140 17.63 -5.49 1.68
N VAL A 141 16.80 -4.60 2.24
CA VAL A 141 15.93 -3.72 1.46
C VAL A 141 16.75 -2.80 0.55
N ASP A 142 17.83 -2.21 1.08
CA ASP A 142 18.70 -1.31 0.32
C ASP A 142 19.39 -2.05 -0.83
N VAL A 143 19.98 -3.22 -0.58
CA VAL A 143 20.62 -4.04 -1.61
C VAL A 143 19.60 -4.46 -2.68
N PHE A 144 18.40 -4.86 -2.28
CA PHE A 144 17.33 -5.21 -3.21
C PHE A 144 16.96 -4.05 -4.15
N MET A 145 16.73 -2.86 -3.59
CA MET A 145 16.39 -1.67 -4.36
C MET A 145 17.55 -1.22 -5.26
N ASP A 146 18.79 -1.26 -4.76
CA ASP A 146 19.99 -0.92 -5.53
C ASP A 146 20.22 -1.86 -6.71
N CYS A 147 19.95 -3.15 -6.56
CA CYS A 147 19.97 -4.11 -7.66
C CYS A 147 18.95 -3.73 -8.74
N LEU A 148 17.72 -3.38 -8.35
CA LEU A 148 16.68 -2.95 -9.30
C LEU A 148 17.04 -1.66 -10.01
N TYR A 149 17.57 -0.67 -9.28
CA TYR A 149 18.01 0.60 -9.86
C TYR A 149 19.20 0.42 -10.81
N SER A 150 20.16 -0.42 -10.43
CA SER A 150 21.32 -0.74 -11.26
C SER A 150 20.92 -1.46 -12.54
N HIS A 151 19.97 -2.41 -12.46
CA HIS A 151 19.41 -3.09 -13.62
C HIS A 151 18.71 -2.08 -14.55
N PHE A 152 17.83 -1.24 -14.02
CA PHE A 152 17.14 -0.23 -14.83
C PHE A 152 18.14 0.73 -15.51
N HIS A 153 19.11 1.25 -14.76
CA HIS A 153 20.14 2.13 -15.30
C HIS A 153 20.98 1.44 -16.38
N ARG A 154 21.33 0.16 -16.20
CA ARG A 154 22.09 -0.60 -17.20
C ARG A 154 21.40 -0.60 -18.57
N HIS A 155 20.08 -0.77 -18.60
CA HIS A 155 19.27 -0.87 -19.82
C HIS A 155 18.84 0.49 -20.38
N PHE A 156 18.41 1.41 -19.52
CA PHE A 156 17.76 2.66 -19.96
C PHE A 156 18.65 3.91 -19.80
N LYS A 157 19.80 3.79 -19.12
CA LYS A 157 20.71 4.91 -18.80
C LYS A 157 20.04 6.05 -18.01
N ILE A 158 19.02 5.70 -17.23
CA ILE A 158 18.31 6.61 -16.34
C ILE A 158 18.62 6.23 -14.90
N HIS A 159 19.06 7.20 -14.09
CA HIS A 159 19.28 7.02 -12.66
C HIS A 159 17.97 7.22 -11.89
N LEU A 160 17.26 6.12 -11.60
CA LEU A 160 16.03 6.19 -10.79
C LEU A 160 16.27 6.77 -9.39
N SER A 161 17.48 6.64 -8.84
CA SER A 161 17.87 7.27 -7.58
C SER A 161 17.83 8.80 -7.59
N ALA A 162 17.85 9.44 -8.77
CA ALA A 162 17.67 10.88 -8.93
C ALA A 162 16.18 11.30 -9.04
N THR A 163 15.27 10.34 -8.99
CA THR A 163 13.81 10.54 -9.04
C THR A 163 13.18 10.17 -7.69
N LYS A 164 11.87 10.37 -7.53
CA LYS A 164 11.17 10.05 -6.29
C LYS A 164 10.28 8.82 -6.48
N LEU A 165 10.51 7.75 -5.73
CA LEU A 165 9.57 6.63 -5.67
C LEU A 165 8.25 7.11 -5.07
N VAL A 166 7.16 7.00 -5.82
CA VAL A 166 5.83 7.50 -5.43
C VAL A 166 4.79 6.40 -5.31
N LYS A 167 4.98 5.24 -5.96
CA LYS A 167 4.05 4.11 -5.84
C LYS A 167 4.79 2.79 -6.01
N VAL A 168 4.35 1.79 -5.27
CA VAL A 168 4.75 0.39 -5.44
C VAL A 168 3.50 -0.47 -5.60
N SER A 169 3.59 -1.50 -6.42
CA SER A 169 2.51 -2.47 -6.61
C SER A 169 3.11 -3.86 -6.74
N THR A 170 2.55 -4.84 -6.04
CA THR A 170 2.90 -6.25 -6.20
C THR A 170 1.62 -7.05 -6.43
N ALA A 171 1.68 -8.38 -6.42
CA ALA A 171 0.48 -9.21 -6.43
C ALA A 171 -0.34 -9.16 -5.14
N ILE A 172 0.19 -8.56 -4.06
CA ILE A 172 -0.45 -8.52 -2.74
C ILE A 172 -1.25 -7.24 -2.55
N ALA A 173 -0.60 -6.11 -2.81
CA ALA A 173 -1.17 -4.80 -2.60
C ALA A 173 -0.47 -3.76 -3.50
N SER A 174 -1.07 -2.57 -3.54
CA SER A 174 -0.46 -1.37 -4.13
C SER A 174 -0.53 -0.24 -3.12
N ALA A 175 0.56 0.50 -2.98
CA ALA A 175 0.64 1.68 -2.14
C ALA A 175 1.18 2.87 -2.93
N HIS A 176 0.60 4.03 -2.70
CA HIS A 176 1.08 5.31 -3.21
C HIS A 176 1.47 6.22 -2.04
N CYS A 177 2.47 7.08 -2.24
CA CYS A 177 2.97 8.04 -1.26
C CYS A 177 1.90 9.00 -0.70
N ASN A 178 0.74 9.10 -1.37
CA ASN A 178 -0.38 9.93 -0.96
C ASN A 178 -1.40 9.20 -0.06
N GLY A 179 -1.04 8.01 0.45
CA GLY A 179 -1.89 7.20 1.33
C GLY A 179 -2.91 6.31 0.61
N THR A 180 -2.91 6.28 -0.72
CA THR A 180 -3.80 5.37 -1.46
C THR A 180 -3.27 3.94 -1.36
N ILE A 181 -4.10 3.04 -0.84
CA ILE A 181 -3.82 1.60 -0.75
C ILE A 181 -4.85 0.83 -1.56
N LYS A 182 -4.41 -0.20 -2.29
CA LYS A 182 -5.28 -1.22 -2.90
C LYS A 182 -4.86 -2.59 -2.39
N PHE A 183 -5.81 -3.36 -1.89
CA PHE A 183 -5.60 -4.75 -1.49
C PHE A 183 -5.96 -5.66 -2.67
N LEU A 184 -5.05 -6.56 -3.04
CA LEU A 184 -5.21 -7.45 -4.19
C LEU A 184 -5.39 -8.91 -3.76
N LYS A 185 -4.86 -9.27 -2.58
CA LYS A 185 -5.00 -10.60 -1.96
C LYS A 185 -5.48 -10.47 -0.52
N SER A 186 -6.63 -11.07 -0.22
CA SER A 186 -7.25 -11.01 1.11
C SER A 186 -6.44 -11.75 2.18
N GLU A 187 -5.72 -12.81 1.80
CA GLU A 187 -4.88 -13.62 2.71
C GLU A 187 -3.76 -12.82 3.38
N HIS A 188 -3.32 -11.73 2.76
CA HIS A 188 -2.27 -10.84 3.28
C HIS A 188 -2.83 -9.55 3.89
N LEU A 189 -4.15 -9.37 3.92
CA LEU A 189 -4.79 -8.14 4.39
C LEU A 189 -4.34 -7.74 5.79
N MET A 190 -4.30 -8.69 6.72
CA MET A 190 -3.88 -8.41 8.11
C MET A 190 -2.43 -7.93 8.18
N GLY A 191 -1.52 -8.53 7.44
CA GLY A 191 -0.11 -8.12 7.40
C GLY A 191 0.08 -6.73 6.80
N VAL A 192 -0.65 -6.41 5.73
CA VAL A 192 -0.64 -5.05 5.14
C VAL A 192 -1.20 -4.02 6.13
N LEU A 193 -2.30 -4.33 6.82
CA LEU A 193 -2.88 -3.43 7.81
C LEU A 193 -1.96 -3.22 9.02
N MET A 194 -1.30 -4.26 9.50
CA MET A 194 -0.31 -4.17 10.58
C MET A 194 0.80 -3.18 10.23
N LEU A 195 1.39 -3.31 9.02
CA LEU A 195 2.42 -2.38 8.53
C LEU A 195 1.92 -0.94 8.42
N LEU A 196 0.68 -0.73 7.99
CA LEU A 196 0.07 0.61 7.95
C LEU A 196 -0.15 1.17 9.36
N THR A 197 -0.47 0.33 10.34
CA THR A 197 -0.66 0.74 11.74
C THR A 197 0.68 1.19 12.31
N GLU A 198 1.74 0.40 12.14
CA GLU A 198 3.09 0.76 12.54
C GLU A 198 3.55 2.08 11.92
N LEU A 199 3.30 2.24 10.62
CA LEU A 199 3.61 3.46 9.91
C LEU A 199 2.84 4.66 10.47
N ALA A 200 1.54 4.51 10.75
CA ALA A 200 0.75 5.59 11.33
C ALA A 200 1.25 5.97 12.72
N ILE A 201 1.64 5.01 13.56
CA ILE A 201 2.21 5.27 14.89
C ILE A 201 3.52 6.06 14.79
N SER A 202 4.39 5.71 13.84
CA SER A 202 5.66 6.44 13.62
C SER A 202 5.50 7.90 13.19
N GLN A 203 4.28 8.33 12.82
CA GLN A 203 3.98 9.69 12.34
C GLN A 203 3.22 10.54 13.37
N ILE A 204 3.05 10.04 14.61
CA ILE A 204 2.31 10.75 15.67
C ILE A 204 3.18 11.77 16.42
N GLU A 205 4.49 11.77 16.20
CA GLU A 205 5.42 12.75 16.79
C GLU A 205 5.16 14.20 16.32
#